data_AF-A0A0J1G1Z3-F1
#
_entry.id   AF-A0A0J1G1Z3-F1
#
_cell.length_a   1.000
_cell.length_b   1.000
_cell.length_c   1.000
_cell.angle_alpha   90.00
_cell.angle_beta   90.00
_cell.angle_gamma   90.00
#
_symmetry.space_group_name_H-M   'P 1'
#
loop_
_entity.id
_entity.type
_entity.pdbx_description
1 polymer ?
#
loop_
_entity_poly.entity_id
_entity_poly.type
_entity_poly.pdbx_seq_one_letter_code
_entity_poly.pdbx_strand_id
1 'polypeptide(L)' 'MRNNRRKLIERGILVDEGQGVLKLLADIEFDSPSGAAVVITGGNVNGHTAWKCQGKSLADIEVEESLESDEEN' A
#
# COMPACT_ATOMS: atom_id res chain seq x y z
N MET A 1 12.93 3.01 13.25
CA MET A 1 12.21 2.90 11.95
C MET A 1 11.32 4.13 11.60
N ARG A 2 11.61 5.35 12.09
CA ARG A 2 10.77 6.56 11.82
C ARG A 2 11.17 7.34 10.57
N ASN A 3 11.99 6.75 9.68
CA ASN A 3 12.75 7.54 8.71
C ASN A 3 12.65 7.09 7.24
N ASN A 4 11.81 6.11 6.93
CA ASN A 4 11.69 5.63 5.54
C ASN A 4 10.82 6.56 4.68
N ARG A 5 9.74 7.13 5.22
CA ARG A 5 8.90 8.09 4.50
C ARG A 5 9.70 9.29 4.00
N ARG A 6 10.47 9.90 4.90
CA ARG A 6 11.30 11.07 4.58
C ARG A 6 12.36 10.74 3.53
N LYS A 7 13.01 9.57 3.63
CA LYS A 7 13.94 9.10 2.58
C LYS A 7 13.27 8.95 1.21
N LEU A 8 12.02 8.48 1.15
CA LEU A 8 11.30 8.36 -0.12
C LEU A 8 10.95 9.73 -0.71
N ILE A 9 10.59 10.70 0.13
CA ILE A 9 10.34 12.08 -0.29
C ILE A 9 11.64 12.74 -0.76
N GLU A 10 12.73 12.62 0.00
CA GLU A 10 14.06 13.15 -0.37
C GLU A 10 14.58 12.54 -1.68
N ARG A 11 14.25 11.28 -1.96
CA ARG A 11 14.58 10.60 -3.23
C ARG A 11 13.64 10.96 -4.38
N GLY A 12 12.57 11.73 -4.14
CA GLY A 12 11.56 12.05 -5.15
C GLY A 12 10.70 10.86 -5.57
N ILE A 13 10.71 9.76 -4.81
CA ILE A 13 9.91 8.56 -5.08
C ILE A 13 8.48 8.75 -4.55
N LEU A 14 8.33 9.48 -3.44
CA LEU A 14 7.04 9.81 -2.85
C LEU A 14 6.83 11.31 -2.93
N VAL A 15 5.78 11.74 -3.64
CA VAL A 15 5.42 13.16 -3.76
C VAL A 15 4.06 13.42 -3.13
N ASP A 16 3.91 14.62 -2.58
CA ASP A 16 2.62 15.11 -2.08
C ASP A 16 1.90 15.81 -3.24
N GLU A 17 0.77 15.25 -3.68
CA GLU A 17 -0.09 15.82 -4.71
C GLU A 17 -1.07 16.85 -4.11
N GLY A 18 -1.05 17.05 -2.79
CA GLY A 18 -1.96 17.91 -2.06
C GLY A 18 -3.23 17.20 -1.62
N GLN A 19 -4.06 17.90 -0.84
CA GLN A 19 -5.30 17.38 -0.25
C GLN A 19 -5.15 16.08 0.56
N GLY A 20 -3.94 15.83 1.09
CA GLY A 20 -3.65 14.61 1.84
C GLY A 20 -3.39 13.38 0.96
N VAL A 21 -3.18 13.57 -0.35
CA VAL A 21 -2.87 12.50 -1.30
C VAL A 21 -1.37 12.43 -1.52
N LEU A 22 -0.79 11.27 -1.26
CA LEU A 22 0.61 10.97 -1.59
C LEU A 22 0.65 10.04 -2.79
N LYS A 23 1.55 10.32 -3.74
CA LYS A 23 1.75 9.51 -4.94
C LYS A 23 3.15 8.92 -4.96
N LEU A 24 3.21 7.61 -5.20
CA LEU A 24 4.45 6.93 -5.54
C LEU A 24 4.72 7.10 -7.04
N LEU A 25 5.91 7.60 -7.36
CA LEU A 25 6.38 7.79 -8.74
C LEU A 25 7.25 6.65 -9.25
N ALA A 26 7.64 5.72 -8.36
CA ALA A 26 8.41 4.54 -8.70
C ALA A 26 7.98 3.35 -7.86
N ASP A 27 8.15 2.17 -8.44
CA ASP A 27 7.89 0.90 -7.76
C ASP A 27 8.92 0.67 -6.66
N ILE A 28 8.43 0.20 -5.51
CA ILE A 28 9.25 -0.08 -4.34
C ILE A 28 8.78 -1.39 -3.71
N GLU A 29 9.73 -2.30 -3.52
CA GLU A 29 9.49 -3.53 -2.78
C GLU A 29 9.47 -3.26 -1.28
N PHE A 30 8.52 -3.90 -0.60
CA PHE A 30 8.39 -3.89 0.85
C PHE A 30 8.32 -5.32 1.36
N ASP A 31 8.94 -5.57 2.51
CA ASP A 31 8.95 -6.89 3.15
C ASP A 31 7.56 -7.34 3.65
N SER A 32 6.59 -6.41 3.79
CA SER A 32 5.20 -6.74 4.14
C SER A 32 4.21 -5.61 3.78
N PRO A 33 2.92 -5.93 3.55
CA PRO A 33 1.86 -4.95 3.30
C PRO A 33 1.68 -3.94 4.44
N SER A 34 1.79 -4.39 5.69
CA SER A 34 1.71 -3.52 6.87
C SER A 34 2.93 -2.62 7.00
N GLY A 35 4.13 -3.12 6.67
CA GLY A 35 5.34 -2.30 6.60
C GLY A 35 5.20 -1.17 5.58
N ALA A 36 4.67 -1.47 4.40
CA ALA A 36 4.35 -0.47 3.38
C ALA A 36 3.35 0.58 3.92
N ALA A 37 2.26 0.13 4.56
CA ALA A 37 1.21 1.02 5.06
C ALA A 37 1.74 2.00 6.12
N VAL A 38 2.57 1.52 7.05
CA VAL A 38 3.22 2.35 8.07
C VAL A 38 4.17 3.38 7.45
N VAL A 39 4.92 3.00 6.41
CA VAL A 39 5.85 3.92 5.73
C VAL A 39 5.10 5.05 5.03
N ILE A 40 3.97 4.75 4.40
CA ILE A 40 3.21 5.73 3.59
C ILE A 40 2.33 6.59 4.49
N THR A 41 1.55 5.98 5.39
CA THR A 41 0.61 6.69 6.27
C THR A 41 1.28 7.34 7.47
N GLY A 42 2.44 6.82 7.92
CA GLY A 42 3.16 7.30 9.10
C GLY A 42 2.53 6.88 10.44
N GLY A 43 1.48 6.05 10.41
CA GLY A 43 0.77 5.55 11.59
C GLY A 43 0.69 4.02 11.63
N ASN A 44 0.19 3.48 12.74
CA ASN A 44 -0.09 2.06 12.85
C ASN A 44 -1.42 1.76 12.13
N VAL A 45 -1.33 1.12 10.98
CA VAL A 45 -2.46 0.87 10.07
C VAL A 45 -2.40 -0.58 9.60
N ASN A 46 -3.56 -1.24 9.52
CA ASN A 46 -3.65 -2.58 8.96
C ASN A 46 -3.53 -2.53 7.44
N GLY A 47 -2.45 -3.11 6.88
CA GLY A 47 -2.18 -3.08 5.46
C GLY A 47 -3.31 -3.67 4.61
N HIS A 48 -3.94 -4.75 5.07
CA HIS A 48 -4.97 -5.46 4.29
C HIS A 48 -6.22 -4.61 4.03
N THR A 49 -6.58 -3.70 4.93
CA THR A 49 -7.77 -2.83 4.78
C THR A 49 -7.44 -1.44 4.24
N ALA A 50 -6.19 -1.00 4.40
CA ALA A 50 -5.75 0.32 3.98
C ALA A 50 -5.37 0.37 2.50
N TRP A 51 -4.79 -0.70 1.97
CA TRP A 51 -4.48 -0.80 0.56
C TRP A 51 -5.77 -1.04 -0.22
N LYS A 52 -6.05 -0.14 -1.16
CA LYS A 52 -7.19 -0.26 -2.06
C LYS A 52 -6.75 -0.23 -3.51
N CYS A 53 -7.24 -1.17 -4.29
CA CYS A 53 -7.12 -1.19 -5.75
C CYS A 53 -8.53 -1.11 -6.33
N GLN A 54 -8.78 -0.14 -7.22
CA GLN A 54 -10.08 0.03 -7.88
C GLN A 54 -11.28 0.06 -6.92
N GLY A 55 -11.08 0.56 -5.69
CA GLY A 55 -12.11 0.66 -4.66
C GLY A 55 -12.24 -0.54 -3.72
N LYS A 56 -11.64 -1.69 -4.04
CA LYS A 56 -11.61 -2.90 -3.19
C LYS A 56 -10.36 -2.91 -2.31
N SER A 57 -10.46 -3.41 -1.08
CA SER A 57 -9.29 -3.54 -0.21
C SER A 57 -8.44 -4.76 -0.58
N LEU A 58 -7.18 -4.81 -0.15
CA LEU A 58 -6.31 -5.96 -0.39
C LEU A 58 -6.91 -7.25 0.20
N ALA A 59 -7.56 -7.18 1.37
CA ALA A 59 -8.30 -8.30 1.93
C ALA A 59 -9.43 -8.79 1.01
N ASP A 60 -10.18 -7.88 0.40
CA ASP A 60 -11.28 -8.25 -0.50
C ASP A 60 -10.74 -8.93 -1.76
N ILE A 61 -9.61 -8.44 -2.29
CA ILE A 61 -8.95 -8.98 -3.48
C ILE A 61 -8.41 -10.39 -3.19
N GLU A 62 -7.76 -10.60 -2.04
CA GLU A 62 -7.26 -11.93 -1.63
C GLU A 62 -8.40 -12.96 -1.50
N VAL A 63 -9.55 -12.54 -0.97
CA VAL A 63 -10.74 -13.40 -0.88
C VAL A 63 -11.31 -13.71 -2.26
N GLU A 64 -11.44 -12.71 -3.13
CA GLU A 64 -11.97 -12.89 -4.49
C GLU A 64 -11.07 -13.79 -5.34
N GLU A 65 -9.75 -13.62 -5.27
CA GLU A 65 -8.77 -14.48 -5.94
C GLU A 65 -8.84 -15.94 -5.46
N SER A 66 -9.09 -16.15 -4.17
CA SER A 66 -9.31 -17.51 -3.64
C SER A 66 -10.59 -18.16 -4.18
N LEU A 67 -11.66 -17.38 -4.38
CA LEU A 67 -12.96 -17.88 -4.85
C LEU A 67 -12.96 -18.18 -6.37
N GLU A 68 -12.23 -17.39 -7.16
CA GLU A 68 -12.07 -17.66 -8.61
C GLU A 68 -11.25 -18.93 -8.86
N SER A 69 -10.33 -19.29 -7.96
CA SER A 69 -9.55 -20.52 -8.06
C SER A 69 -10.33 -21.81 -7.79
N ASP A 70 -11.47 -21.72 -7.10
CA ASP A 70 -12.34 -22.86 -6.79
C ASP A 70 -13.35 -23.17 -7.91
N GLU A 71 -13.64 -22.23 -8.83
CA GLU A 71 -14.57 -22.45 -9.95
C GLU A 71 -13.93 -23.09 -11.20
N GLU A 72 -12.60 -23.17 -11.26
CA GLU A 72 -11.86 -23.69 -12.42
C GLU A 72 -11.41 -25.17 -12.31
N ASN A 73 -11.92 -25.92 -11.32
CA ASN A 73 -11.58 -27.34 -11.09
C ASN A 73 -12.78 -28.30 -11.10
#